data_AF-A0AAD6FD70-F1
#
_entry.id   AF-A0AAD6FD70-F1
#
_cell.length_a   1.000
_cell.length_b   1.000
_cell.length_c   1.000
_cell.angle_alpha   90.00
_cell.angle_beta   90.00
_cell.angle_gamma   90.00
#
_symmetry.space_group_name_H-M   'P 1'
#
loop_
_entity.id
_entity.type
_entity.pdbx_description
1 polymer ?
#
loop_
_entity_poly.entity_id
_entity_poly.type
_entity_poly.pdbx_seq_one_letter_code
_entity_poly.pdbx_strand_id
1 'polypeptide(L)'
;MARLLVLVNSVVLLLFGSGMFLVGANRPPAPVNVSVMHLRADSATVSWEVPEGDIIIGFSISQQRQEGHMQRFIREVNTTSRSCVLWDLEEETDYIIQVQSIGLYGESQASKKVHFRTLKKTDRFPSNNSNQDDPTVQGLDKSRHLQTGEMIIIVVVLVMWAGK
;
A
#
# COMPACT_ATOMS: atom_id res chain seq x y z
N MET A 1 -41.00 26.87 -27.04
CA MET A 1 -40.40 26.71 -25.71
C MET A 1 -39.68 25.38 -25.51
N ALA A 2 -40.23 24.22 -25.87
CA ALA A 2 -39.58 22.92 -25.65
C ALA A 2 -38.25 22.68 -26.40
N ARG A 3 -38.11 23.17 -27.65
CA ARG A 3 -36.90 22.97 -28.47
C ARG A 3 -35.66 23.72 -27.94
N LEU A 4 -35.87 24.87 -27.31
CA LEU A 4 -34.80 25.68 -26.71
C LEU A 4 -34.24 24.99 -25.45
N LEU A 5 -35.12 24.37 -24.65
CA LEU A 5 -34.76 23.67 -23.42
C LEU A 5 -33.91 22.41 -23.68
N VAL A 6 -34.21 21.68 -24.77
CA VAL A 6 -33.42 20.52 -25.21
C VAL A 6 -32.02 20.94 -25.67
N LEU A 7 -31.89 22.03 -26.42
CA LEU A 7 -30.59 22.55 -26.87
C LEU A 7 -29.72 23.01 -25.70
N VAL A 8 -30.31 23.67 -24.70
CA VAL A 8 -29.58 24.08 -23.49
C VAL A 8 -29.08 22.84 -22.73
N ASN A 9 -29.91 21.79 -22.58
CA ASN A 9 -29.49 20.54 -21.94
C ASN A 9 -28.37 19.83 -22.72
N SER A 10 -28.44 19.79 -24.05
CA SER A 10 -27.42 19.17 -24.90
C SER A 10 -26.09 19.93 -24.90
N VAL A 11 -26.12 21.27 -24.89
CA VAL A 11 -24.92 22.11 -24.80
C VAL A 11 -24.29 21.99 -23.41
N VAL A 12 -25.10 21.94 -22.35
CA VAL A 12 -24.63 21.70 -20.98
C VAL A 12 -23.97 20.31 -20.86
N LEU A 13 -24.55 19.26 -21.45
CA LEU A 13 -23.96 17.92 -21.51
C LEU A 13 -22.62 17.89 -22.28
N LEU A 14 -22.50 18.65 -23.37
CA LEU A 14 -21.26 18.78 -24.13
C LEU A 14 -20.19 19.59 -23.37
N LEU A 15 -20.59 20.61 -22.60
CA LEU A 15 -19.68 21.39 -21.76
C LEU A 15 -19.20 20.61 -20.53
N PHE A 16 -20.07 19.81 -19.90
CA PHE A 16 -19.67 18.88 -18.83
C PHE A 16 -18.85 17.70 -19.36
N GLY A 17 -19.14 17.22 -20.57
CA GLY A 17 -18.35 16.18 -21.24
C GLY A 17 -16.97 16.67 -21.68
N SER A 18 -16.85 17.92 -22.16
CA SER A 18 -15.57 18.50 -22.60
C SER A 18 -14.68 19.00 -21.45
N GLY A 19 -15.25 19.33 -20.28
CA GLY A 19 -14.50 19.60 -19.06
C GLY A 19 -13.73 18.39 -18.52
N MET A 20 -14.17 17.16 -18.83
CA MET A 20 -13.44 15.94 -18.47
C MET A 20 -12.23 15.65 -19.36
N PHE A 21 -12.15 16.25 -20.55
CA PHE A 21 -11.04 16.03 -21.50
C PHE A 21 -9.93 17.08 -21.40
N LEU A 22 -10.19 18.27 -20.85
CA LEU A 22 -9.20 19.36 -20.80
C LEU A 22 -8.30 19.37 -19.55
N VAL A 23 -8.57 18.54 -18.54
CA VAL A 23 -7.71 18.41 -17.34
C VAL A 23 -6.45 17.55 -17.60
N GLY A 24 -6.35 16.91 -18.77
CA GLY A 24 -5.30 15.94 -19.08
C GLY A 24 -3.99 16.49 -19.67
N ALA A 25 -3.89 17.77 -20.05
CA ALA A 25 -2.77 18.22 -20.87
C ALA A 25 -1.43 18.40 -20.12
N ASN A 26 -1.43 18.43 -18.78
CA ASN A 26 -0.21 18.68 -17.98
C ASN A 26 -0.03 17.71 -16.79
N ARG A 27 -0.85 16.66 -16.67
CA ARG A 27 -0.76 15.70 -15.56
C ARG A 27 -0.20 14.37 -16.06
N PRO A 28 0.62 13.67 -15.25
CA PRO A 28 1.21 12.40 -15.66
C PRO A 28 0.14 11.32 -15.94
N PRO A 29 0.48 10.25 -16.67
CA PRO A 29 -0.43 9.14 -16.90
C PRO A 29 -0.75 8.41 -15.60
N ALA A 30 -1.99 7.93 -15.50
CA ALA A 30 -2.41 7.11 -14.37
C ALA A 30 -1.67 5.75 -14.38
N PRO A 31 -1.30 5.22 -13.21
CA PRO A 31 -0.74 3.87 -13.11
C PRO A 31 -1.70 2.82 -13.65
N VAL A 32 -1.15 1.82 -14.33
CA VAL A 32 -1.85 0.67 -14.91
C VAL A 32 -1.35 -0.63 -14.27
N ASN A 33 -2.04 -1.73 -14.53
CA ASN A 33 -1.65 -3.06 -14.03
C ASN A 33 -1.42 -3.11 -12.50
N VAL A 34 -2.24 -2.35 -11.77
CA VAL A 34 -2.21 -2.35 -10.30
C VAL A 34 -2.59 -3.74 -9.79
N SER A 35 -1.72 -4.32 -8.98
CA SER A 35 -1.82 -5.68 -8.47
C SER A 35 -1.42 -5.74 -7.01
N VAL A 36 -1.97 -6.72 -6.28
CA VAL A 36 -1.66 -6.97 -4.87
C VAL A 36 -0.99 -8.34 -4.77
N MET A 37 0.16 -8.38 -4.11
CA MET A 37 0.99 -9.56 -3.89
C MET A 37 1.51 -9.60 -2.45
N HIS A 38 2.12 -10.71 -2.04
CA HIS A 38 2.62 -10.91 -0.68
C HIS A 38 1.56 -10.61 0.41
N LEU A 39 0.32 -11.01 0.16
CA LEU A 39 -0.81 -10.77 1.05
C LEU A 39 -0.64 -11.52 2.37
N ARG A 40 -0.80 -10.80 3.48
CA ARG A 40 -0.72 -11.31 4.86
C ARG A 40 -1.95 -10.87 5.66
N ALA A 41 -1.95 -11.15 6.95
CA ALA A 41 -3.01 -10.72 7.86
C ALA A 41 -2.95 -9.21 8.15
N ASP A 42 -1.75 -8.63 8.16
CA ASP A 42 -1.49 -7.24 8.57
C ASP A 42 -0.79 -6.38 7.50
N SER A 43 -0.52 -6.96 6.33
CA SER A 43 0.29 -6.32 5.30
C SER A 43 0.02 -6.89 3.92
N ALA A 44 0.33 -6.10 2.90
CA ALA A 44 0.27 -6.51 1.50
C ALA A 44 1.24 -5.65 0.69
N THR A 45 1.75 -6.15 -0.44
CA THR A 45 2.55 -5.35 -1.38
C THR A 45 1.68 -5.00 -2.58
N VAL A 46 1.58 -3.72 -2.89
CA VAL A 46 0.92 -3.22 -4.09
C VAL A 46 1.99 -2.91 -5.12
N SER A 47 1.79 -3.35 -6.37
CA SER A 47 2.66 -3.03 -7.50
C SER A 47 1.86 -2.51 -8.69
N TRP A 48 2.50 -1.72 -9.55
CA TRP A 48 1.88 -1.11 -10.72
C TRP A 48 2.88 -0.87 -11.84
N GLU A 49 2.38 -0.48 -13.00
CA GLU A 49 3.15 -0.01 -14.14
C GLU A 49 2.74 1.43 -14.48
N VAL A 50 3.60 2.16 -15.19
CA VAL A 50 3.27 3.52 -15.66
C VAL A 50 3.55 3.58 -17.15
N PRO A 51 2.58 4.01 -17.98
CA PRO A 51 2.81 4.27 -19.39
C PRO A 51 3.98 5.25 -19.60
N GLU A 52 4.69 5.09 -20.70
CA GLU A 52 5.76 6.03 -21.09
C GLU A 52 5.17 7.41 -21.44
N GLY A 53 5.94 8.48 -21.22
CA GLY A 53 5.59 9.82 -21.72
C GLY A 53 5.89 10.98 -20.77
N ASP A 54 5.87 10.75 -19.45
CA ASP A 54 6.02 11.82 -18.46
C ASP A 54 7.06 11.52 -17.37
N ILE A 55 7.65 12.59 -16.81
CA ILE A 55 8.55 12.51 -15.66
C ILE A 55 7.72 12.29 -14.40
N ILE A 56 7.88 11.10 -13.81
CA ILE A 56 7.27 10.75 -12.53
C ILE A 56 8.26 11.01 -11.41
N ILE A 57 7.83 11.78 -10.41
CA ILE A 57 8.60 12.11 -9.22
C ILE A 57 8.14 11.31 -7.98
N GLY A 58 7.05 10.55 -8.09
CA GLY A 58 6.55 9.74 -7.00
C GLY A 58 5.18 9.13 -7.26
N PHE A 59 4.61 8.53 -6.22
CA PHE A 59 3.30 7.89 -6.23
C PHE A 59 2.50 8.19 -4.97
N SER A 60 1.18 8.24 -5.12
CA SER A 60 0.22 8.35 -4.03
C SER A 60 -0.71 7.14 -4.08
N ILE A 61 -0.80 6.41 -2.98
CA ILE A 61 -1.64 5.23 -2.81
C ILE A 61 -2.77 5.61 -1.86
N SER A 62 -4.01 5.53 -2.34
CA SER A 62 -5.19 5.60 -1.48
C SER A 62 -5.59 4.19 -1.06
N GLN A 63 -5.85 4.03 0.22
CA GLN A 63 -6.32 2.80 0.83
C GLN A 63 -7.60 3.11 1.59
N GLN A 64 -8.67 2.40 1.29
CA GLN A 64 -9.96 2.55 1.96
C GLN A 64 -10.40 1.20 2.50
N ARG A 65 -10.75 1.13 3.79
CA ARG A 65 -11.44 -0.03 4.35
C ARG A 65 -12.88 -0.04 3.85
N GLN A 66 -13.37 -1.18 3.39
CA GLN A 66 -14.75 -1.28 2.87
C GLN A 66 -15.77 -1.23 4.00
N GLU A 67 -15.47 -1.91 5.11
CA GLU A 67 -16.25 -1.84 6.34
C GLU A 67 -15.78 -0.65 7.17
N GLY A 68 -16.34 0.53 6.88
CA GLY A 68 -16.06 1.77 7.59
C GLY A 68 -15.72 2.95 6.67
N HIS A 69 -15.45 4.11 7.28
CA HIS A 69 -15.05 5.33 6.56
C HIS A 69 -13.57 5.64 6.72
N MET A 70 -12.75 4.67 7.17
CA MET A 70 -11.33 4.89 7.35
C MET A 70 -10.61 4.84 6.01
N GLN A 71 -9.95 5.95 5.68
CA GLN A 71 -9.14 6.09 4.48
C GLN A 71 -7.74 6.55 4.87
N ARG A 72 -6.73 5.92 4.28
CA ARG A 72 -5.32 6.24 4.45
C ARG A 72 -4.72 6.62 3.11
N PHE A 73 -3.83 7.60 3.13
CA PHE A 73 -3.02 7.98 1.97
C PHE A 73 -1.55 7.74 2.29
N ILE A 74 -0.87 7.04 1.40
CA ILE A 74 0.57 6.83 1.47
C ILE A 74 1.17 7.57 0.27
N ARG A 75 2.16 8.43 0.52
CA ARG A 75 2.80 9.23 -0.51
C ARG A 75 4.30 8.97 -0.49
N GLU A 76 4.82 8.46 -1.58
CA GLU A 76 6.25 8.24 -1.79
C GLU A 76 6.75 9.18 -2.89
N VAL A 77 7.67 10.08 -2.55
CA VAL A 77 8.27 11.05 -3.50
C VAL A 77 9.77 10.80 -3.62
N ASN A 78 10.38 11.31 -4.69
CA ASN A 78 11.77 11.07 -5.05
C ASN A 78 12.07 9.57 -5.23
N THR A 79 11.10 8.83 -5.75
CA THR A 79 11.20 7.40 -5.99
C THR A 79 10.74 7.06 -7.39
N THR A 80 11.41 6.07 -7.98
CA THR A 80 10.95 5.40 -9.20
C THR A 80 10.36 4.02 -8.89
N SER A 81 10.34 3.61 -7.62
CA SER A 81 9.77 2.34 -7.17
C SER A 81 8.33 2.22 -7.65
N ARG A 82 8.03 1.05 -8.23
CA ARG A 82 6.69 0.73 -8.75
C ARG A 82 5.95 -0.25 -7.85
N SER A 83 6.32 -0.24 -6.58
CA SER A 83 5.65 -0.99 -5.53
C SER A 83 5.74 -0.25 -4.19
N CYS A 84 4.72 -0.48 -3.37
CA CYS A 84 4.59 0.03 -2.00
C CYS A 84 4.05 -1.09 -1.12
N VAL A 85 4.64 -1.26 0.06
CA VAL A 85 4.08 -2.14 1.10
C VAL A 85 2.98 -1.37 1.82
N LEU A 86 1.83 -1.99 2.06
CA LEU A 86 0.81 -1.54 2.98
C LEU A 86 1.01 -2.27 4.30
N TRP A 87 0.92 -1.54 5.40
CA TRP A 87 1.15 -2.03 6.75
C TRP A 87 0.05 -1.59 7.71
N ASP A 88 0.03 -2.19 8.90
CA ASP A 88 -1.00 -2.01 9.92
C ASP A 88 -2.41 -2.28 9.37
N LEU A 89 -2.55 -3.32 8.55
CA LEU A 89 -3.85 -3.77 8.07
C LEU A 89 -4.56 -4.57 9.17
N GLU A 90 -5.88 -4.49 9.19
CA GLU A 90 -6.69 -5.39 10.00
C GLU A 90 -6.84 -6.73 9.27
N GLU A 91 -6.82 -7.83 10.03
CA GLU A 91 -6.99 -9.17 9.49
C GLU A 91 -8.43 -9.42 9.01
N GLU A 92 -8.60 -10.40 8.13
CA GLU A 92 -9.90 -10.78 7.54
C GLU A 92 -10.75 -9.59 7.04
N THR A 93 -10.12 -8.50 6.58
CA THR A 93 -10.77 -7.22 6.27
C THR A 93 -10.65 -6.87 4.79
N ASP A 94 -11.75 -6.42 4.20
CA ASP A 94 -11.82 -6.00 2.80
C ASP A 94 -11.35 -4.54 2.61
N TYR A 95 -10.44 -4.35 1.64
CA TYR A 95 -9.85 -3.07 1.29
C TYR A 95 -10.01 -2.76 -0.19
N ILE A 96 -10.09 -1.46 -0.50
CA ILE A 96 -10.06 -0.90 -1.84
C ILE A 96 -8.83 -0.01 -1.95
N ILE A 97 -8.06 -0.17 -3.02
CA ILE A 97 -6.90 0.68 -3.29
C ILE A 97 -6.95 1.32 -4.67
N GLN A 98 -6.35 2.50 -4.77
CA GLN A 98 -6.03 3.17 -6.03
C GLN A 98 -4.64 3.81 -5.93
N VAL A 99 -3.98 3.93 -7.08
CA VAL A 99 -2.66 4.56 -7.18
C VAL A 99 -2.73 5.73 -8.14
N GLN A 100 -2.02 6.81 -7.82
CA GLN A 100 -1.82 7.98 -8.66
C GLN A 100 -0.32 8.22 -8.86
N SER A 101 0.06 8.59 -10.08
CA SER A 101 1.38 9.09 -10.40
C SER A 101 1.49 10.54 -9.96
N ILE A 102 2.64 10.92 -9.39
CA ILE A 102 2.95 12.31 -9.03
C ILE A 102 3.97 12.81 -10.04
N GLY A 103 3.64 13.88 -10.74
CA GLY A 103 4.51 14.58 -11.68
C GLY A 103 4.83 15.99 -11.18
N LEU A 104 5.61 16.73 -11.97
CA LEU A 104 6.01 18.10 -11.63
C LEU A 104 4.84 19.07 -11.50
N TYR A 105 3.78 18.87 -12.28
CA TYR A 105 2.62 19.77 -12.36
C TYR A 105 1.38 19.23 -11.64
N GLY A 106 1.53 18.13 -10.88
CA GLY A 106 0.46 17.55 -10.07
C GLY A 106 0.29 16.05 -10.27
N GLU A 107 -0.81 15.54 -9.71
CA GLU A 107 -1.15 14.13 -9.70
C GLU A 107 -1.99 13.71 -10.91
N SER A 108 -1.75 12.49 -11.38
CA SER A 108 -2.58 11.83 -12.39
C SER A 108 -4.01 11.61 -11.89
N GLN A 109 -4.88 11.19 -12.80
CA GLN A 109 -6.10 10.49 -12.40
C GLN A 109 -5.75 9.21 -11.61
N ALA A 110 -6.68 8.76 -10.77
CA ALA A 110 -6.52 7.51 -10.02
C ALA A 110 -6.60 6.30 -10.96
N SER A 111 -5.83 5.27 -10.64
CA SER A 111 -5.93 3.96 -11.30
C SER A 111 -7.32 3.35 -11.15
N LYS A 112 -7.55 2.24 -11.87
CA LYS A 112 -8.68 1.35 -11.57
C LYS A 112 -8.61 0.93 -10.09
N LYS A 113 -9.79 0.80 -9.47
CA LYS A 113 -9.93 0.29 -8.11
C LYS A 113 -9.55 -1.19 -8.08
N VAL A 114 -8.71 -1.55 -7.12
CA VAL A 114 -8.35 -2.94 -6.85
C VAL A 114 -8.90 -3.31 -5.47
N HIS A 115 -9.60 -4.44 -5.41
CA HIS A 115 -10.15 -4.98 -4.19
C HIS A 115 -9.29 -6.15 -3.72
N PHE A 116 -9.02 -6.21 -2.43
CA PHE A 116 -8.39 -7.36 -1.81
C PHE A 116 -8.87 -7.51 -0.37
N ARG A 117 -8.74 -8.72 0.17
CA ARG A 117 -9.05 -9.03 1.56
C ARG A 117 -7.80 -9.54 2.25
N THR A 118 -7.49 -9.04 3.43
CA THR A 118 -6.36 -9.57 4.24
C THR A 118 -6.64 -10.98 4.71
N LEU A 119 -5.56 -11.72 4.99
CA LEU A 119 -5.67 -13.08 5.52
C LEU A 119 -6.09 -13.05 6.99
N LYS A 120 -6.50 -14.20 7.50
CA LYS A 120 -6.62 -14.43 8.94
C LYS A 120 -5.25 -14.64 9.57
N LYS A 121 -4.99 -14.07 10.74
CA LYS A 121 -3.82 -14.44 11.53
C LYS A 121 -3.97 -15.90 11.95
N THR A 122 -3.03 -16.72 11.52
CA THR A 122 -2.97 -18.10 12.00
C THR A 122 -2.36 -18.07 13.39
N ASP A 123 -3.11 -18.51 14.41
CA ASP A 123 -2.59 -18.71 15.76
C ASP A 123 -1.53 -19.83 15.72
N ARG A 124 -0.28 -19.50 15.41
CA ARG A 124 0.83 -20.42 15.62
C ARG A 124 1.23 -20.42 17.09
N PHE A 125 0.47 -21.17 17.89
CA PHE A 125 1.04 -21.94 18.99
C PHE A 125 0.25 -23.24 19.20
N PRO A 126 0.78 -24.36 18.69
CA PRO A 126 0.81 -25.58 19.47
C PRO A 126 2.27 -25.82 19.84
N SER A 127 2.63 -25.42 21.06
CA SER A 127 3.76 -25.99 21.79
C SER A 127 3.46 -27.47 22.02
N ASN A 128 3.72 -28.30 21.00
CA ASN A 128 3.64 -29.75 21.13
C ASN A 128 4.92 -30.25 21.79
N ASN A 129 4.96 -30.22 23.12
CA ASN A 129 5.93 -30.97 23.91
C ASN A 129 5.18 -31.71 25.03
N SER A 130 4.39 -32.71 24.63
CA SER A 130 3.92 -33.77 25.53
C SER A 130 4.49 -35.09 25.03
N ASN A 131 5.74 -35.35 25.40
CA ASN A 131 6.32 -36.68 25.59
C ASN A 131 7.43 -36.51 26.63
N GLN A 132 7.01 -36.37 27.89
CA GLN A 132 7.88 -36.47 29.04
C GLN A 132 7.75 -37.90 29.55
N ASP A 133 8.78 -38.72 29.29
CA ASP A 133 9.12 -39.94 30.03
C ASP A 133 10.55 -40.34 29.65
N ASP A 134 11.56 -39.67 30.24
CA ASP A 134 12.85 -40.30 30.52
C ASP A 134 13.62 -39.48 31.59
N PRO A 135 13.89 -40.02 32.80
CA PRO A 135 14.74 -39.37 33.79
C PRO A 135 16.20 -39.80 33.63
N THR A 136 17.12 -38.85 33.86
CA THR A 136 18.60 -38.92 33.73
C THR A 136 19.08 -38.57 32.32
N VAL A 137 19.87 -37.52 32.07
CA VAL A 137 21.14 -37.17 32.70
C VAL A 137 21.42 -35.66 32.57
N GLN A 138 22.20 -35.15 33.53
CA GLN A 138 22.74 -33.80 33.63
C GLN A 138 23.40 -33.28 32.35
N GLY A 139 23.15 -32.01 32.00
CA GLY A 139 23.89 -31.30 30.96
C GLY A 139 23.47 -29.83 30.88
N LEU A 140 24.28 -28.99 31.50
CA LEU A 140 24.16 -27.54 31.58
C LEU A 140 24.55 -26.87 30.25
N ASP A 141 23.59 -26.32 29.51
CA ASP A 141 23.83 -25.22 28.54
C ASP A 141 22.54 -24.50 28.13
N LYS A 142 21.70 -24.19 29.11
CA LYS A 142 20.55 -23.29 28.93
C LYS A 142 21.00 -21.82 28.87
N SER A 143 21.67 -21.42 27.79
CA SER A 143 21.76 -20.01 27.34
C SER A 143 22.78 -19.88 26.21
N ARG A 144 22.37 -20.16 24.96
CA ARG A 144 23.04 -19.59 23.79
C ARG A 144 22.23 -19.85 22.52
N HIS A 145 22.14 -18.80 21.71
CA HIS A 145 21.88 -18.88 20.28
C HIS A 145 20.47 -18.54 19.75
N LEU A 146 19.81 -17.55 20.37
CA LEU A 146 18.89 -16.65 19.66
C LEU A 146 19.36 -15.18 19.77
N GLN A 147 20.67 -14.94 19.70
CA GLN A 147 21.21 -13.61 20.00
C GLN A 147 22.49 -13.26 19.23
N THR A 148 22.51 -13.51 17.92
CA THR A 148 23.64 -13.07 17.07
C THR A 148 23.21 -12.26 15.85
N GLY A 149 21.92 -12.02 15.63
CA GLY A 149 21.43 -11.22 14.49
C GLY A 149 20.83 -9.85 14.84
N GLU A 150 20.18 -9.72 16.00
CA GLU A 150 19.37 -8.52 16.31
C GLU A 150 19.97 -7.57 17.37
N MET A 151 20.97 -8.01 18.15
CA MET A 151 21.59 -7.14 19.17
C MET A 151 22.55 -6.10 18.60
N ILE A 152 22.99 -6.24 17.35
CA ILE A 152 23.94 -5.30 16.73
C ILE A 152 23.20 -4.00 16.32
N ILE A 153 21.93 -4.09 15.93
CA ILE A 153 21.17 -2.94 15.40
C ILE A 153 20.95 -1.88 16.49
N ILE A 154 20.69 -2.29 17.74
CA ILE A 154 20.40 -1.36 18.84
C ILE A 154 21.66 -0.57 19.26
N VAL A 155 22.84 -1.19 19.20
CA VAL A 155 24.11 -0.52 19.60
C VAL A 155 24.48 0.60 18.61
N VAL A 156 24.25 0.41 17.30
CA VAL A 156 24.61 1.42 16.28
C VAL A 156 23.73 2.67 16.38
N VAL A 157 22.43 2.53 16.68
CA VAL A 157 21.51 3.68 16.80
C VAL A 157 21.84 4.54 18.03
N LEU A 158 22.23 3.92 19.16
CA LEU A 158 22.59 4.65 20.38
C LEU A 158 23.89 5.43 20.24
N VAL A 159 24.88 4.91 19.50
CA VAL A 159 26.17 5.61 19.28
C VAL A 159 26.02 6.85 18.38
N MET A 160 25.05 6.86 17.45
CA MET A 160 24.80 8.04 16.60
C MET A 160 24.07 9.20 17.32
N TRP A 161 23.46 8.96 18.48
CA TRP A 161 22.77 9.99 19.25
C TRP A 161 23.60 10.60 20.39
N ALA A 162 24.66 9.92 20.86
CA ALA A 162 25.48 10.39 21.97
C ALA A 162 26.70 11.25 21.55
N GLY A 163 26.84 11.55 20.25
CA GLY A 163 27.98 12.29 19.69
C GLY A 163 27.66 13.71 19.22
N LYS A 164 26.69 14.40 19.84
CA LYS A 164 26.42 15.83 19.61
C LYS A 164 26.36 16.60 20.92
#